data_AF-A0A7W0K2R3-F1
#
_entry.id   AF-A0A7W0K2R3-F1
#
_cell.length_a   1.000
_cell.length_b   1.000
_cell.length_c   1.000
_cell.angle_alpha   90.00
_cell.angle_beta   90.00
_cell.angle_gamma   90.00
#
_symmetry.space_group_name_H-M   'P 1'
#
loop_
_entity.id
_entity.type
_entity.pdbx_description
1 polymer ?
#
loop_
_entity_poly.entity_id
_entity_poly.type
_entity_poly.pdbx_seq_one_letter_code
_entity_poly.pdbx_strand_id
1 'polypeptide(L)' 'ATALGAAAAFRSRRQELQREQVARLADALALPQLHLPALFDVAMGLPQIDHLADALCAGVEALEDMT' A
#
# COMPACT_ATOMS: atom_id res chain seq x y z
N ALA A 1 -23.78 16.10 10.42
CA ALA A 1 -22.75 15.44 11.27
C ALA A 1 -22.66 13.93 11.04
N THR A 2 -23.77 13.22 10.82
CA THR A 2 -23.82 11.74 10.69
C THR A 2 -23.15 11.18 9.42
N ALA A 3 -23.32 11.82 8.25
CA ALA A 3 -22.77 11.34 6.99
C ALA A 3 -21.22 11.34 6.94
N LEU A 4 -20.58 12.36 7.51
CA LEU A 4 -19.12 12.43 7.60
C LEU A 4 -18.55 11.35 8.53
N GLY A 5 -19.22 11.11 9.66
CA GLY A 5 -18.85 10.02 10.58
C GLY A 5 -18.99 8.64 9.94
N ALA A 6 -20.07 8.41 9.19
CA ALA A 6 -20.26 7.17 8.42
C ALA A 6 -19.18 6.99 7.34
N ALA A 7 -18.82 8.05 6.61
CA ALA A 7 -17.77 8.00 5.60
C ALA A 7 -16.39 7.69 6.21
N ALA A 8 -16.07 8.27 7.37
CA ALA A 8 -14.84 7.97 8.09
C ALA A 8 -14.80 6.50 8.54
N ALA A 9 -15.87 6.00 9.16
CA ALA A 9 -15.97 4.60 9.59
C ALA A 9 -15.82 3.63 8.41
N PHE A 10 -16.46 3.95 7.27
CA PHE A 10 -16.34 3.14 6.06
C PHE A 10 -14.90 3.10 5.54
N ARG A 11 -14.21 4.25 5.47
CA ARG A 11 -12.81 4.32 5.04
C ARG A 11 -11.90 3.50 5.97
N SER A 12 -12.06 3.64 7.28
CA SER A 12 -11.28 2.90 8.27
C SER A 12 -11.49 1.40 8.16
N ARG A 13 -12.74 0.93 8.04
CA ARG A 13 -13.02 -0.50 7.92
C ARG A 13 -12.46 -1.10 6.62
N ARG A 14 -12.52 -0.37 5.52
CA ARG A 14 -11.90 -0.81 4.25
C ARG A 14 -10.39 -0.95 4.36
N GLN A 15 -9.72 0.00 5.01
CA GLN A 15 -8.27 -0.08 5.22
C GLN A 15 -7.89 -1.26 6.12
N GLU A 16 -8.69 -1.53 7.15
CA GLU A 16 -8.49 -2.69 8.01
C GLU A 16 -8.63 -4.01 7.24
N LEU A 17 -9.72 -4.18 6.47
CA LEU A 17 -9.92 -5.36 5.64
C LEU A 17 -8.79 -5.56 4.62
N GLN A 18 -8.30 -4.48 4.01
CA GLN A 18 -7.17 -4.55 3.08
C GLN A 18 -5.91 -5.04 3.79
N ARG A 19 -5.59 -4.52 4.99
CA ARG A 19 -4.45 -4.99 5.78
C ARG A 19 -4.58 -6.46 6.16
N GLU A 20 -5.77 -6.89 6.58
CA GLU A 20 -6.04 -8.31 6.89
C GLU A 20 -5.77 -9.21 5.67
N GLN A 21 -6.20 -8.80 4.48
CA GLN A 21 -6.01 -9.58 3.25
C GLN A 21 -4.53 -9.66 2.84
N VAL A 22 -3.80 -8.54 2.92
CA VAL A 22 -2.36 -8.50 2.62
C VAL A 22 -1.56 -9.33 3.62
N ALA A 23 -1.93 -9.30 4.91
CA ALA A 23 -1.29 -10.15 5.92
C ALA A 23 -1.49 -11.65 5.63
N ARG A 24 -2.72 -12.06 5.27
CA ARG A 24 -2.98 -13.46 4.88
C ARG A 24 -2.19 -13.88 3.64
N LEU A 25 -2.03 -12.97 2.68
CA LEU A 25 -1.19 -13.20 1.51
C LEU A 25 0.28 -13.36 1.89
N ALA A 26 0.77 -12.58 2.86
CA ALA A 26 2.10 -12.71 3.45
C ALA A 26 2.33 -14.08 4.06
N ASP A 27 1.39 -14.52 4.89
CA ASP A 27 1.50 -15.80 5.59
C ASP A 27 1.53 -16.97 4.59
N ALA A 28 0.83 -16.83 3.45
CA ALA A 28 0.76 -17.86 2.41
C ALA A 28 1.94 -17.84 1.43
N LEU A 29 2.58 -16.68 1.22
CA LEU A 29 3.71 -16.52 0.31
C LEU A 29 4.99 -16.32 1.13
N ALA A 30 5.88 -17.32 1.15
CA ALA A 30 7.19 -17.23 1.80
C ALA A 30 8.18 -16.32 1.05
N LEU A 31 7.71 -15.18 0.55
CA LEU A 31 8.49 -14.20 -0.19
C LEU A 31 8.44 -12.84 0.52
N PRO A 32 9.54 -12.08 0.53
CA PRO A 32 9.52 -10.70 1.00
C PRO A 32 8.51 -9.87 0.21
N GLN A 33 7.71 -9.07 0.91
CA GLN A 33 6.76 -8.14 0.30
C GLN A 33 7.30 -6.72 0.30
N LEU A 34 7.23 -6.06 -0.85
CA LEU A 34 7.56 -4.64 -1.00
C LEU A 34 6.28 -3.80 -0.94
N HIS A 35 6.23 -2.85 0.00
CA HIS A 35 5.08 -1.97 0.17
C HIS A 35 5.32 -0.63 -0.52
N LEU A 36 4.40 -0.26 -1.42
CA LEU A 36 4.46 1.03 -2.11
C LEU A 36 3.62 2.11 -1.40
N PRO A 37 3.99 3.40 -1.54
CA PRO A 37 3.21 4.51 -1.03
C PRO A 37 1.78 4.55 -1.62
N ALA A 38 0.80 4.83 -0.78
CA ALA A 38 -0.57 5.08 -1.24
C ALA A 38 -0.71 6.49 -1.80
N LEU A 39 -1.05 6.62 -3.08
CA LEU A 39 -1.28 7.90 -3.74
C LEU A 39 -2.78 8.23 -3.77
N PHE A 40 -3.14 9.39 -3.22
CA PHE A 40 -4.53 9.88 -3.11
C PHE A 40 -4.92 10.80 -4.28
N ASP A 41 -4.45 10.48 -5.49
CA ASP A 41 -4.80 11.23 -6.70
C ASP A 41 -5.88 10.51 -7.50
N VAL A 42 -6.72 11.28 -8.21
CA VAL A 42 -7.86 10.75 -8.98
C VAL A 42 -7.39 10.10 -10.29
N ALA A 43 -6.20 10.46 -10.76
CA ALA A 43 -5.59 9.90 -11.96
C ALA A 43 -4.11 9.58 -11.75
N MET A 44 -3.67 8.47 -12.34
CA MET A 44 -2.26 8.09 -12.38
C MET A 44 -1.59 8.79 -13.57
N GLY A 45 -0.67 9.71 -13.29
CA GLY A 45 0.17 10.37 -14.28
C GLY A 45 1.63 9.93 -14.19
N LEU A 46 2.45 10.43 -15.12
CA LEU A 46 3.89 10.16 -15.15
C LEU A 46 4.59 10.47 -13.82
N PRO A 47 4.34 11.63 -13.15
CA PRO A 47 5.01 11.92 -11.88
C PRO A 47 4.68 10.91 -10.76
N GLN A 48 3.43 10.42 -10.73
CA GLN A 48 2.99 9.42 -9.78
C GLN A 48 3.67 8.08 -10.07
N ILE A 49 3.85 7.73 -11.35
CA ILE A 49 4.55 6.52 -11.77
C ILE A 49 6.03 6.60 -11.37
N ASP A 50 6.69 7.72 -11.65
CA ASP A 50 8.10 7.92 -11.28
C ASP A 50 8.30 7.77 -9.77
N HIS A 51 7.42 8.39 -8.97
CA HIS A 51 7.48 8.25 -7.52
C HIS A 51 7.29 6.81 -7.03
N LEU A 52 6.36 6.05 -7.64
CA LEU A 52 6.17 4.63 -7.30
C LEU A 52 7.33 3.76 -7.76
N ALA A 53 7.95 4.07 -8.89
CA ALA A 53 9.12 3.38 -9.40
C ALA A 53 10.34 3.61 -8.49
N ASP A 54 10.58 4.85 -8.06
CA ASP A 54 11.64 5.18 -7.10
C ASP A 54 11.45 4.42 -5.78
N ALA A 55 10.22 4.38 -5.26
CA ALA A 55 9.90 3.65 -4.04
C ALA A 55 10.09 2.12 -4.20
N LEU A 56 9.81 1.59 -5.39
CA LEU A 56 10.04 0.18 -5.70
C LEU A 56 11.53 -0.15 -5.73
N CYS A 57 12.33 0.64 -6.44
CA CYS A 57 13.78 0.46 -6.52
C CYS A 57 14.43 0.47 -5.14
N ALA A 58 14.10 1.47 -4.31
CA ALA A 58 14.61 1.55 -2.94
C ALA A 58 14.19 0.32 -2.09
N GLY A 59 12.98 -0.20 -2.31
CA GLY A 59 12.52 -1.42 -1.67
C GLY A 59 13.32 -2.66 -2.08
N VAL A 60 13.65 -2.79 -3.37
CA VAL A 60 14.47 -3.89 -3.88
C VAL A 60 15.90 -3.81 -3.34
N GLU A 61 16.53 -2.63 -3.37
CA GLU A 61 17.86 -2.41 -2.82
C GLU A 61 17.92 -2.81 -1.34
N ALA A 62 16.90 -2.46 -0.55
CA ALA A 62 16.81 -2.86 0.85
C ALA A 62 16.68 -4.38 1.06
N LEU A 63 16.16 -5.14 0.10
CA LEU A 63 16.14 -6.61 0.18
C LEU A 63 17.51 -7.22 -0.14
N GLU A 64 18.24 -6.64 -1.10
CA GLU A 64 19.59 -7.07 -1.43
C GLU A 64 20.54 -6.88 -0.24
N ASP A 65 20.41 -5.78 0.50
CA ASP A 65 21.20 -5.50 1.71
C ASP A 65 20.89 -6.46 2.88
N MET A 66 19.76 -7.17 2.86
CA MET A 66 19.35 -8.12 3.90
C MET A 66 19.86 -9.55 3.68
N THR A 67 20.44 -9.84 2.52
CA THR A 67 20.83 -11.20 2.08
C THR A 67 22.35 -11.38 2.09
#